data_AF-A0A2D5ZAS6-F1
#
_entry.id   AF-A0A2D5ZAS6-F1
#
_cell.length_a   1.000
_cell.length_b   1.000
_cell.length_c   1.000
_cell.angle_alpha   90.00
_cell.angle_beta   90.00
_cell.angle_gamma   90.00
#
_symmetry.space_group_name_H-M   'P 1'
#
loop_
_entity.id
_entity.type
_entity.pdbx_description
1 polymer ?
#
loop_
_entity_poly.entity_id
_entity_poly.type
_entity_poly.pdbx_seq_one_letter_code
_entity_poly.pdbx_strand_id
1 'polypeptide(L)'
;MTRLATVAAILAGTAMLMAARSGNSANQRDISEFVDAQGTFCWPDGSGGCVQFVSPIENFLGWLAPDNDFAASVDYAGLADRYLEDQDAETIGTTFRGSVTERPLADGRAEIHIRLHTNDALSWVADGNDFGGGNLLMGARGGDLLNPDGTLNLDDAAFGDSTLHAVIVNAKVGDPLPDLMGLIFDLFVNPQPGEVREIRKISFHASASGPLRAAFGVEEGTPGRLTVGQTNVDSEGMGKGVEDGFPAELVKLRAVGN
;
A
#
# COMPACT_ATOMS: atom_id res chain seq x y z
N MET A 1 -60.44 -41.95 -56.83
CA MET A 1 -60.62 -40.73 -56.01
C MET A 1 -60.48 -41.11 -54.55
N THR A 2 -59.27 -41.03 -54.00
CA THR A 2 -59.03 -41.14 -52.55
C THR A 2 -57.73 -40.37 -52.26
N ARG A 3 -57.85 -39.25 -51.54
CA ARG A 3 -56.75 -38.42 -51.03
C ARG A 3 -56.40 -38.85 -49.59
N LEU A 4 -55.32 -38.27 -49.06
CA LEU A 4 -54.81 -38.22 -47.67
C LEU A 4 -53.71 -39.26 -47.34
N ALA A 5 -52.61 -38.93 -46.67
CA ALA A 5 -52.07 -37.64 -46.22
C ALA A 5 -50.57 -37.80 -45.91
N THR A 6 -49.75 -36.83 -46.30
CA THR A 6 -48.35 -36.70 -45.91
C THR A 6 -48.28 -36.03 -44.54
N VAL A 7 -47.78 -36.71 -43.52
CA VAL A 7 -47.48 -36.14 -42.20
C VAL A 7 -46.03 -35.65 -42.21
N ALA A 8 -45.84 -34.34 -42.25
CA ALA A 8 -44.54 -33.71 -42.02
C ALA A 8 -44.41 -33.41 -40.51
N ALA A 9 -43.50 -34.11 -39.83
CA ALA A 9 -43.14 -33.81 -38.46
C ALA A 9 -42.10 -32.69 -38.43
N ILE A 10 -42.48 -31.52 -37.91
CA ILE A 10 -41.57 -30.40 -37.62
C ILE A 10 -40.94 -30.68 -36.25
N LEU A 11 -39.69 -31.14 -36.23
CA LEU A 11 -38.86 -31.11 -35.03
C LEU A 11 -38.44 -29.65 -34.77
N ALA A 12 -39.17 -28.98 -33.88
CA ALA A 12 -38.76 -27.70 -33.33
C ALA A 12 -37.57 -27.93 -32.37
N GLY A 13 -36.35 -27.70 -32.86
CA GLY A 13 -35.14 -27.70 -32.05
C GLY A 13 -35.21 -26.59 -31.01
N THR A 14 -35.44 -26.97 -29.75
CA THR A 14 -35.32 -26.06 -28.61
C THR A 14 -33.83 -25.96 -28.27
N ALA A 15 -33.10 -25.07 -28.95
CA ALA A 15 -31.79 -24.64 -28.49
C ALA A 15 -32.01 -23.87 -27.18
N MET A 16 -31.89 -24.54 -26.04
CA MET A 16 -31.71 -23.87 -24.76
C MET A 16 -30.45 -23.01 -24.89
N LEU A 17 -30.63 -21.70 -25.08
CA LEU A 17 -29.62 -20.74 -24.69
C LEU A 17 -29.44 -20.89 -23.19
N MET A 18 -28.50 -21.74 -22.79
CA MET A 18 -27.78 -21.58 -21.54
C MET A 18 -27.04 -20.25 -21.65
N ALA A 19 -27.74 -19.15 -21.40
CA ALA A 19 -27.07 -17.94 -20.95
C ALA A 19 -26.42 -18.33 -19.63
N ALA A 20 -25.15 -18.75 -19.70
CA ALA A 20 -24.31 -18.87 -18.54
C ALA A 20 -24.37 -17.49 -17.88
N ARG A 21 -25.13 -17.39 -16.79
CA ARG A 21 -24.91 -16.34 -15.81
C ARG A 21 -23.51 -16.62 -15.28
N SER A 22 -22.49 -16.11 -15.96
CA SER A 22 -21.25 -15.75 -15.30
C SER A 22 -21.68 -14.71 -14.27
N GLY A 23 -22.03 -15.19 -13.09
CA GLY A 23 -22.33 -14.30 -12.00
C GLY A 23 -21.15 -13.35 -11.89
N ASN A 24 -21.41 -12.06 -11.81
CA ASN A 24 -20.46 -11.08 -11.29
C ASN A 24 -20.22 -11.39 -9.80
N SER A 25 -19.88 -12.64 -9.46
CA SER A 25 -19.46 -13.02 -8.13
C SER A 25 -18.10 -12.39 -7.92
N ALA A 26 -17.96 -11.67 -6.83
CA ALA A 26 -16.67 -11.22 -6.40
C ALA A 26 -15.80 -12.46 -6.07
N ASN A 27 -14.55 -12.43 -6.51
CA ASN A 27 -13.54 -13.42 -6.19
C ASN A 27 -12.76 -12.95 -4.96
N GLN A 28 -12.52 -13.84 -4.01
CA GLN A 28 -11.61 -13.58 -2.92
C GLN A 28 -10.19 -13.99 -3.35
N ARG A 29 -9.25 -13.07 -3.26
CA ARG A 29 -7.81 -13.34 -3.46
C ARG A 29 -7.11 -13.41 -2.11
N ASP A 30 -5.97 -14.08 -2.09
CA ASP A 30 -5.14 -14.13 -0.90
C ASP A 30 -4.59 -12.73 -0.59
N ILE A 31 -4.53 -12.37 0.69
CA ILE A 31 -3.91 -11.10 1.09
C ILE A 31 -2.39 -11.16 0.92
N SER A 32 -1.78 -12.35 0.99
CA SER A 32 -0.35 -12.50 0.75
C SER A 32 0.03 -12.03 -0.66
N GLU A 33 -0.82 -12.26 -1.66
CA GLU A 33 -0.57 -11.78 -3.02
C GLU A 33 -0.39 -10.26 -3.09
N PHE A 34 -1.11 -9.50 -2.25
CA PHE A 34 -0.94 -8.04 -2.20
C PHE A 34 0.34 -7.68 -1.48
N VAL A 35 0.61 -8.31 -0.33
CA VAL A 35 1.81 -8.04 0.49
C VAL A 35 3.10 -8.38 -0.28
N ASP A 36 3.12 -9.52 -0.96
CA ASP A 36 4.25 -10.01 -1.77
C ASP A 36 4.52 -9.08 -2.97
N ALA A 37 3.50 -8.40 -3.49
CA ALA A 37 3.64 -7.43 -4.56
C ALA A 37 4.26 -6.10 -4.11
N GLN A 38 4.19 -5.74 -2.82
CA GLN A 38 4.76 -4.48 -2.34
C GLN A 38 6.29 -4.58 -2.26
N GLY A 39 7.00 -3.49 -2.49
CA GLY A 39 8.48 -3.47 -2.52
C GLY A 39 9.06 -4.01 -3.83
N THR A 40 8.26 -4.19 -4.88
CA THR A 40 8.73 -4.75 -6.17
C THR A 40 8.87 -3.70 -7.26
N PHE A 41 8.30 -2.52 -7.06
CA PHE A 41 8.48 -1.41 -7.99
C PHE A 41 9.92 -0.92 -7.98
N CYS A 42 10.50 -0.78 -9.17
CA CYS A 42 11.85 -0.26 -9.39
C CYS A 42 11.82 0.82 -10.45
N TRP A 43 11.98 2.08 -10.04
CA TRP A 43 12.28 3.17 -10.97
C TRP A 43 13.80 3.28 -11.13
N PRO A 44 14.37 3.18 -12.35
CA PRO A 44 15.82 3.19 -12.52
C PRO A 44 16.48 4.47 -11.97
N ASP A 45 17.53 4.31 -11.17
CA ASP A 45 18.32 5.43 -10.60
C ASP A 45 19.41 5.96 -11.55
N GLY A 46 19.56 5.35 -12.73
CA GLY A 46 20.62 5.66 -13.71
C GLY A 46 21.99 5.04 -13.42
N SER A 47 22.15 4.36 -12.28
CA SER A 47 23.36 3.66 -11.83
C SER A 47 23.19 2.14 -11.77
N GLY A 48 22.04 1.63 -12.20
CA GLY A 48 21.71 0.20 -12.22
C GLY A 48 20.95 -0.28 -10.98
N GLY A 49 20.53 0.65 -10.12
CA GLY A 49 19.66 0.40 -8.97
C GLY A 49 18.26 0.99 -9.17
N CYS A 50 17.50 0.99 -8.07
CA CYS A 50 16.14 1.53 -7.99
C CYS A 50 16.14 2.80 -7.13
N VAL A 51 15.35 3.79 -7.52
CA VAL A 51 15.09 4.97 -6.69
C VAL A 51 14.41 4.52 -5.40
N GLN A 52 15.05 4.82 -4.27
CA GLN A 52 14.49 4.60 -2.95
C GLN A 52 13.86 5.91 -2.46
N PHE A 53 12.55 5.90 -2.23
CA PHE A 53 11.84 7.05 -1.64
C PHE A 53 12.21 7.26 -0.18
N VAL A 54 12.51 6.15 0.50
CA VAL A 54 12.76 6.11 1.93
C VAL A 54 13.92 5.13 2.17
N SER A 55 15.15 5.60 1.90
CA SER A 55 16.33 4.75 2.09
C SER A 55 16.47 4.28 3.55
N PRO A 56 16.88 3.03 3.81
CA PRO A 56 17.27 1.99 2.85
C PRO A 56 16.14 1.05 2.39
N ILE A 57 14.91 1.23 2.89
CA ILE A 57 13.80 0.29 2.64
C ILE A 57 13.08 0.63 1.33
N GLU A 58 12.94 -0.35 0.44
CA GLU A 58 12.27 -0.15 -0.85
C GLU A 58 10.77 0.10 -0.68
N ASN A 59 10.24 1.07 -1.43
CA ASN A 59 8.80 1.42 -1.52
C ASN A 59 8.07 1.63 -0.20
N PHE A 60 8.78 2.03 0.85
CA PHE A 60 8.18 2.48 2.09
C PHE A 60 7.32 3.72 1.85
N LEU A 61 6.11 3.75 2.43
CA LEU A 61 5.20 4.88 2.26
C LEU A 61 5.44 5.94 3.32
N GLY A 62 5.23 7.19 2.89
CA GLY A 62 5.39 8.37 3.73
C GLY A 62 4.26 9.36 3.54
N TRP A 63 3.91 10.04 4.62
CA TRP A 63 2.90 11.10 4.67
C TRP A 63 3.53 12.42 5.10
N LEU A 64 3.23 13.49 4.37
CA LEU A 64 3.66 14.83 4.75
C LEU A 64 2.67 15.48 5.71
N ALA A 65 3.21 16.26 6.65
CA ALA A 65 2.49 17.12 7.57
C ALA A 65 2.81 18.59 7.25
N PRO A 66 2.30 19.15 6.13
CA PRO A 66 2.75 20.45 5.64
C PRO A 66 2.56 21.59 6.66
N ASP A 67 1.54 21.49 7.51
CA ASP A 67 1.27 22.49 8.56
C ASP A 67 2.30 22.46 9.71
N ASN A 68 3.10 21.39 9.82
CA ASN A 68 4.04 21.19 10.92
C ASN A 68 5.50 20.98 10.46
N ASP A 69 5.77 21.03 9.14
CA ASP A 69 7.11 20.86 8.55
C ASP A 69 7.81 19.57 8.98
N PHE A 70 7.08 18.44 8.94
CA PHE A 70 7.64 17.11 9.17
C PHE A 70 6.94 16.04 8.32
N ALA A 71 7.57 14.89 8.24
CA ALA A 71 7.15 13.75 7.46
C ALA A 71 7.14 12.47 8.30
N ALA A 72 6.13 11.62 8.12
CA ALA A 72 5.98 10.36 8.85
C ALA A 72 6.02 9.18 7.88
N SER A 73 6.77 8.14 8.25
CA SER A 73 6.88 6.89 7.52
C SER A 73 6.33 5.76 8.37
N VAL A 74 5.52 4.87 7.78
CA VAL A 74 4.89 3.74 8.49
C VAL A 74 4.95 2.48 7.62
N ASP A 75 5.43 1.39 8.20
CA ASP A 75 5.44 0.09 7.53
C ASP A 75 4.01 -0.44 7.40
N TYR A 76 3.49 -0.43 6.18
CA TYR A 76 2.14 -0.92 5.93
C TYR A 76 2.13 -2.37 5.43
N ALA A 77 3.27 -2.93 5.04
CA ALA A 77 3.32 -4.21 4.32
C ALA A 77 4.48 -5.14 4.76
N GLY A 78 5.15 -4.87 5.88
CA GLY A 78 6.27 -5.68 6.36
C GLY A 78 7.54 -5.47 5.53
N LEU A 79 7.71 -4.29 4.93
CA LEU A 79 8.88 -3.97 4.11
C LEU A 79 10.15 -3.84 4.96
N ALA A 80 10.00 -3.44 6.23
CA ALA A 80 11.12 -3.41 7.17
C ALA A 80 11.64 -4.83 7.48
N ASP A 81 10.75 -5.80 7.72
CA ASP A 81 11.15 -7.19 7.95
C ASP A 81 11.89 -7.77 6.75
N ARG A 82 11.38 -7.55 5.53
CA ARG A 82 12.06 -8.00 4.31
C ARG A 82 13.45 -7.39 4.17
N TYR A 83 13.58 -6.09 4.43
CA TYR A 83 14.87 -5.43 4.42
C TYR A 83 15.84 -6.06 5.43
N LEU A 84 15.39 -6.36 6.65
CA LEU A 84 16.23 -6.99 7.67
C LEU A 84 16.63 -8.42 7.28
N GLU A 85 15.72 -9.20 6.71
CA GLU A 85 16.01 -10.54 6.16
C GLU A 85 17.08 -10.48 5.07
N ASP A 86 16.99 -9.49 4.16
CA ASP A 86 17.99 -9.27 3.11
C ASP A 86 19.37 -8.86 3.67
N GLN A 87 19.44 -8.41 4.93
CA GLN A 87 20.68 -8.12 5.66
C GLN A 87 21.16 -9.30 6.54
N ASP A 88 20.58 -10.50 6.40
CA ASP A 88 20.85 -11.67 7.26
C ASP A 88 20.59 -11.39 8.76
N ALA A 89 19.65 -10.49 9.08
CA ALA A 89 19.32 -10.09 10.44
C ALA A 89 18.01 -10.73 10.96
N GLU A 90 17.78 -10.64 12.27
CA GLU A 90 16.48 -10.96 12.86
C GLU A 90 15.41 -9.97 12.36
N THR A 91 14.16 -10.43 12.30
CA THR A 91 13.00 -9.58 11.95
C THR A 91 12.39 -8.92 13.17
N ILE A 92 11.71 -7.79 12.97
CA ILE A 92 10.95 -7.08 14.02
C ILE A 92 9.59 -7.75 14.31
N GLY A 93 9.17 -8.70 13.47
CA GLY A 93 7.98 -9.52 13.70
C GLY A 93 6.69 -8.85 13.26
N THR A 94 6.74 -8.05 12.18
CA THR A 94 5.57 -7.41 11.58
C THR A 94 4.59 -8.49 11.12
N THR A 95 3.31 -8.32 11.47
CA THR A 95 2.26 -9.26 11.04
C THR A 95 1.15 -8.55 10.32
N PHE A 96 0.49 -9.28 9.42
CA PHE A 96 -0.58 -8.74 8.58
C PHE A 96 -1.81 -9.63 8.57
N ARG A 97 -2.97 -8.97 8.46
CA ARG A 97 -4.26 -9.62 8.18
C ARG A 97 -5.09 -8.75 7.26
N GLY A 98 -5.97 -9.36 6.49
CA GLY A 98 -6.75 -8.59 5.54
C GLY A 98 -7.59 -9.39 4.60
N SER A 99 -8.05 -8.72 3.55
CA SER A 99 -8.84 -9.29 2.48
C SER A 99 -8.59 -8.55 1.18
N VAL A 100 -8.51 -9.29 0.09
CA VAL A 100 -8.55 -8.76 -1.28
C VAL A 100 -9.78 -9.28 -1.99
N THR A 101 -10.71 -8.40 -2.33
CA THR A 101 -11.91 -8.75 -3.08
C THR A 101 -11.80 -8.20 -4.50
N GLU A 102 -11.84 -9.08 -5.49
CA GLU A 102 -11.82 -8.76 -6.90
C GLU A 102 -13.23 -8.86 -7.48
N ARG A 103 -13.71 -7.78 -8.10
CA ARG A 103 -15.04 -7.72 -8.72
C ARG A 103 -14.92 -7.43 -10.21
N PRO A 104 -15.38 -8.33 -11.09
CA PRO A 104 -15.45 -8.05 -12.52
C PRO A 104 -16.29 -6.80 -12.83
N LEU A 105 -15.81 -5.98 -13.76
CA LEU A 105 -16.51 -4.84 -14.34
C LEU A 105 -17.08 -5.21 -15.71
N ALA A 106 -18.10 -4.46 -16.16
CA ALA A 106 -18.81 -4.76 -17.41
C ALA A 106 -17.94 -4.60 -18.67
N ASP A 107 -16.85 -3.83 -18.57
CA ASP A 107 -15.86 -3.59 -19.63
C ASP A 107 -14.72 -4.63 -19.65
N GLY A 108 -14.80 -5.67 -18.81
CA GLY A 108 -13.78 -6.73 -18.72
C GLY A 108 -12.65 -6.44 -17.73
N ARG A 109 -12.62 -5.24 -17.13
CA ARG A 109 -11.69 -4.89 -16.05
C ARG A 109 -12.09 -5.50 -14.72
N ALA A 110 -11.28 -5.26 -13.69
CA ALA A 110 -11.55 -5.74 -12.34
C ALA A 110 -11.37 -4.62 -11.31
N GLU A 111 -12.38 -4.41 -10.47
CA GLU A 111 -12.26 -3.54 -9.31
C GLU A 111 -11.79 -4.37 -8.11
N ILE A 112 -10.64 -4.00 -7.56
CA ILE A 112 -9.98 -4.66 -6.45
C ILE A 112 -10.18 -3.83 -5.19
N HIS A 113 -10.75 -4.43 -4.15
CA HIS A 113 -10.86 -3.85 -2.81
C HIS A 113 -9.86 -4.54 -1.90
N ILE A 114 -8.85 -3.81 -1.46
CA ILE A 114 -7.82 -4.29 -0.52
C ILE A 114 -8.11 -3.68 0.84
N ARG A 115 -8.17 -4.53 1.86
CA ARG A 115 -8.13 -4.11 3.27
C ARG A 115 -6.97 -4.83 3.92
N LEU A 116 -5.99 -4.08 4.38
CA LEU A 116 -4.81 -4.60 5.04
C LEU A 116 -4.70 -3.94 6.41
N HIS A 117 -4.49 -4.76 7.43
CA HIS A 117 -4.13 -4.32 8.76
C HIS A 117 -2.78 -4.92 9.10
N THR A 118 -1.89 -4.07 9.58
CA THR A 118 -0.52 -4.41 9.90
C THR A 118 -0.27 -4.08 11.36
N ASN A 119 0.26 -5.06 12.09
CA ASN A 119 0.62 -4.96 13.50
C ASN A 119 2.15 -4.96 13.62
N ASP A 120 2.65 -4.30 14.67
CA ASP A 120 4.09 -4.12 14.92
C ASP A 120 4.82 -3.40 13.77
N ALA A 121 4.11 -2.48 13.12
CA ALA A 121 4.61 -1.68 12.00
C ALA A 121 5.70 -0.70 12.46
N LEU A 122 6.92 -0.85 11.92
CA LEU A 122 7.99 0.14 12.12
C LEU A 122 7.53 1.51 11.63
N SER A 123 7.74 2.53 12.45
CA SER A 123 7.37 3.90 12.14
C SER A 123 8.45 4.88 12.56
N TRP A 124 8.56 6.00 11.86
CA TRP A 124 9.37 7.12 12.32
C TRP A 124 8.83 8.45 11.79
N VAL A 125 9.32 9.53 12.38
CA VAL A 125 9.05 10.89 11.93
C VAL A 125 10.36 11.61 11.72
N ALA A 126 10.51 12.31 10.61
CA ALA A 126 11.65 13.17 10.30
C ALA A 126 11.19 14.61 10.07
N ASP A 127 12.04 15.59 10.35
CA ASP A 127 11.77 16.99 9.99
C ASP A 127 11.76 17.21 8.47
N GLY A 128 11.05 18.26 8.02
CA GLY A 128 10.87 18.59 6.62
C GLY A 128 10.17 17.49 5.80
N ASN A 129 10.56 17.38 4.53
CA ASN A 129 9.99 16.44 3.55
C ASN A 129 10.95 15.29 3.19
N ASP A 130 12.11 15.18 3.87
CA ASP A 130 13.11 14.15 3.60
C ASP A 130 12.96 12.97 4.58
N PHE A 131 12.15 11.99 4.17
CA PHE A 131 11.87 10.78 4.96
C PHE A 131 13.14 9.97 5.31
N GLY A 132 14.14 9.99 4.43
CA GLY A 132 15.37 9.19 4.55
C GLY A 132 16.54 9.94 5.19
N GLY A 133 16.64 11.26 4.98
CA GLY A 133 17.80 12.07 5.38
C GLY A 133 17.53 13.17 6.42
N GLY A 134 16.27 13.50 6.73
CA GLY A 134 15.93 14.52 7.74
C GLY A 134 16.37 14.15 9.17
N ASN A 135 16.35 15.10 10.10
CA ASN A 135 16.56 14.78 11.51
C ASN A 135 15.36 14.00 12.03
N LEU A 136 15.61 12.86 12.68
CA LEU A 136 14.54 12.10 13.32
C LEU A 136 13.93 12.92 14.45
N LEU A 137 12.60 12.99 14.48
CA LEU A 137 11.79 13.54 15.56
C LEU A 137 11.24 12.43 16.47
N MET A 138 11.08 11.22 15.94
CA MET A 138 10.60 10.04 16.66
C MET A 138 11.10 8.76 16.02
N GLY A 139 11.42 7.75 16.84
CA GLY A 139 11.74 6.40 16.38
C GLY A 139 13.13 6.28 15.77
N ALA A 140 13.32 5.23 14.98
CA ALA A 140 14.55 4.89 14.25
C ALA A 140 14.18 4.38 12.86
N ARG A 141 15.05 4.58 11.86
CA ARG A 141 14.86 4.03 10.52
C ARG A 141 15.25 2.56 10.50
N GLY A 142 14.82 1.83 9.47
CA GLY A 142 15.19 0.40 9.32
C GLY A 142 16.69 0.15 9.37
N GLY A 143 17.49 0.99 8.71
CA GLY A 143 18.96 0.87 8.75
C GLY A 143 19.58 1.18 10.12
N ASP A 144 18.92 1.99 10.95
CA ASP A 144 19.40 2.35 12.30
C ASP A 144 19.16 1.20 13.30
N LEU A 145 18.30 0.23 12.97
CA LEU A 145 18.02 -0.92 13.82
C LEU A 145 19.14 -1.96 13.80
N LEU A 146 20.04 -1.93 12.82
CA LEU A 146 21.07 -2.95 12.64
C LEU A 146 22.36 -2.59 13.38
N ASN A 147 22.74 -3.43 14.34
CA ASN A 147 24.08 -3.39 14.92
C ASN A 147 25.12 -3.94 13.93
N PRO A 148 26.41 -3.58 14.07
CA PRO A 148 27.48 -4.12 13.21
C PRO A 148 27.64 -5.64 13.24
N ASP A 149 27.07 -6.32 14.24
CA ASP A 149 27.07 -7.78 14.38
C ASP A 149 25.80 -8.46 13.83
N GLY A 150 24.90 -7.71 13.19
CA GLY A 150 23.64 -8.20 12.61
C GLY A 150 22.50 -8.33 13.61
N THR A 151 22.71 -8.01 14.89
CA THR A 151 21.63 -8.00 15.89
C THR A 151 20.80 -6.72 15.79
N LEU A 152 19.55 -6.76 16.28
CA LEU A 152 18.68 -5.59 16.29
C LEU A 152 18.88 -4.73 17.55
N ASN A 153 18.91 -3.42 17.38
CA ASN A 153 18.72 -2.43 18.42
C ASN A 153 17.32 -1.82 18.31
N LEU A 154 16.43 -2.23 19.23
CA LEU A 154 15.02 -1.82 19.22
C LEU A 154 14.69 -0.75 20.28
N ASP A 155 15.66 -0.35 21.11
CA ASP A 155 15.43 0.61 22.21
C ASP A 155 14.89 1.95 21.70
N ASP A 156 15.26 2.27 20.46
CA ASP A 156 15.01 3.52 19.78
C ASP A 156 13.91 3.43 18.72
N ALA A 157 13.36 2.23 18.49
CA ALA A 157 12.36 1.99 17.48
C ALA A 157 10.98 2.51 17.92
N ALA A 158 10.17 2.91 16.95
CA ALA A 158 8.75 3.16 17.18
C ALA A 158 7.91 2.15 16.41
N PHE A 159 6.98 1.52 17.12
CA PHE A 159 6.10 0.49 16.58
C PHE A 159 4.64 0.87 16.75
N GLY A 160 3.81 0.34 15.87
CA GLY A 160 2.41 0.67 15.86
C GLY A 160 1.56 -0.27 15.03
N ASP A 161 0.35 0.21 14.77
CA ASP A 161 -0.61 -0.47 13.92
C ASP A 161 -0.96 0.45 12.75
N SER A 162 -1.20 -0.14 11.58
CA SER A 162 -1.73 0.56 10.42
C SER A 162 -2.92 -0.17 9.80
N THR A 163 -3.77 0.58 9.10
CA THR A 163 -4.86 0.06 8.28
C THR A 163 -4.85 0.78 6.95
N LEU A 164 -4.67 0.02 5.87
CA LEU A 164 -4.79 0.45 4.50
C LEU A 164 -6.10 -0.07 3.90
N HIS A 165 -6.85 0.82 3.27
CA HIS A 165 -7.99 0.47 2.42
C HIS A 165 -7.79 1.09 1.04
N ALA A 166 -7.56 0.24 0.04
CA ALA A 166 -7.40 0.67 -1.35
C ALA A 166 -8.50 0.09 -2.24
N VAL A 167 -9.01 0.90 -3.16
CA VAL A 167 -9.89 0.49 -4.25
C VAL A 167 -9.20 0.85 -5.56
N ILE A 168 -8.80 -0.17 -6.30
CA ILE A 168 -8.00 -0.06 -7.53
C ILE A 168 -8.78 -0.72 -8.67
N VAL A 169 -8.61 -0.26 -9.90
CA VAL A 169 -9.07 -0.98 -11.09
C VAL A 169 -7.89 -1.57 -11.82
N ASN A 170 -7.90 -2.88 -12.02
CA ASN A 170 -6.96 -3.62 -12.86
C ASN A 170 -7.50 -3.75 -14.30
N ALA A 171 -6.59 -3.91 -15.27
CA ALA A 171 -6.94 -4.01 -16.68
C ALA A 171 -7.80 -5.25 -17.00
N LYS A 172 -7.61 -6.36 -16.29
CA LYS A 172 -8.41 -7.59 -16.41
C LYS A 172 -8.60 -8.27 -15.06
N VAL A 173 -9.65 -9.09 -14.99
CA VAL A 173 -9.87 -10.04 -13.87
C VAL A 173 -8.72 -11.03 -13.80
N GLY A 174 -8.15 -11.22 -12.61
CA GLY A 174 -7.03 -12.11 -12.35
C GLY A 174 -5.65 -11.54 -12.70
N ASP A 175 -5.55 -10.30 -13.15
CA ASP A 175 -4.24 -9.64 -13.32
C ASP A 175 -3.53 -9.53 -11.96
N PRO A 176 -2.18 -9.56 -11.91
CA PRO A 176 -1.42 -9.40 -10.68
C PRO A 176 -1.84 -8.16 -9.88
N LEU A 177 -1.79 -8.27 -8.55
CA LEU A 177 -2.00 -7.10 -7.70
C LEU A 177 -0.80 -6.16 -7.83
N PRO A 178 -1.02 -4.83 -7.85
CA PRO A 178 0.07 -3.88 -8.06
C PRO A 178 0.88 -3.64 -6.78
N ASP A 179 2.16 -3.33 -6.95
CA ASP A 179 2.92 -2.52 -5.98
C ASP A 179 2.27 -1.13 -5.91
N LEU A 180 1.97 -0.64 -4.71
CA LEU A 180 1.26 0.61 -4.55
C LEU A 180 2.11 1.79 -5.06
N MET A 181 3.42 1.82 -4.75
CA MET A 181 4.33 2.86 -5.23
C MET A 181 4.41 2.84 -6.77
N GLY A 182 4.51 1.65 -7.36
CA GLY A 182 4.49 1.51 -8.81
C GLY A 182 3.21 2.05 -9.42
N LEU A 183 2.05 1.72 -8.85
CA LEU A 183 0.77 2.25 -9.31
C LEU A 183 0.70 3.78 -9.23
N ILE A 184 1.24 4.38 -8.17
CA ILE A 184 1.29 5.84 -8.01
C ILE A 184 2.21 6.46 -9.07
N PHE A 185 3.38 5.87 -9.30
CA PHE A 185 4.31 6.34 -10.32
C PHE A 185 3.75 6.25 -11.74
N ASP A 186 3.16 5.10 -12.08
CA ASP A 186 2.55 4.87 -13.37
C ASP A 186 1.44 5.89 -13.63
N LEU A 187 0.61 6.23 -12.63
CA LEU A 187 -0.52 7.13 -12.84
C LEU A 187 -0.15 8.62 -12.84
N PHE A 188 0.86 9.04 -12.07
CA PHE A 188 1.11 10.47 -11.84
C PHE A 188 2.45 10.98 -12.38
N VAL A 189 3.44 10.11 -12.56
CA VAL A 189 4.77 10.52 -13.05
C VAL A 189 4.96 10.15 -14.50
N ASN A 190 4.58 8.92 -14.87
CA ASN A 190 4.84 8.39 -16.20
C ASN A 190 3.65 7.60 -16.77
N PRO A 191 2.50 8.26 -16.98
CA PRO A 191 1.31 7.62 -17.52
C PRO A 191 1.60 6.95 -18.86
N GLN A 192 1.61 5.62 -18.85
CA GLN A 192 1.79 4.83 -20.06
C GLN A 192 0.50 4.86 -20.88
N PRO A 193 0.55 5.29 -22.17
CA PRO A 193 -0.62 5.28 -23.02
C PRO A 193 -1.20 3.87 -23.16
N GLY A 194 -2.46 3.69 -22.76
CA GLY A 194 -3.18 2.41 -22.88
C GLY A 194 -3.11 1.50 -21.66
N GLU A 195 -2.38 1.88 -20.60
CA GLU A 195 -2.55 1.25 -19.30
C GLU A 195 -3.84 1.76 -18.65
N VAL A 196 -4.71 0.83 -18.28
CA VAL A 196 -6.06 1.12 -17.79
C VAL A 196 -6.18 0.79 -16.30
N ARG A 197 -5.12 1.12 -15.55
CA ARG A 197 -5.17 1.05 -14.09
C ARG A 197 -5.73 2.36 -13.56
N GLU A 198 -6.47 2.29 -12.45
CA GLU A 198 -7.04 3.47 -11.80
C GLU A 198 -6.96 3.32 -10.28
N ILE A 199 -6.59 4.38 -9.57
CA ILE A 199 -6.83 4.48 -8.14
C ILE A 199 -8.19 5.17 -7.93
N ARG A 200 -9.17 4.42 -7.42
CA ARG A 200 -10.46 4.99 -7.04
C ARG A 200 -10.48 5.50 -5.61
N LYS A 201 -9.71 4.86 -4.73
CA LYS A 201 -9.61 5.23 -3.33
C LYS A 201 -8.33 4.67 -2.72
N ILE A 202 -7.64 5.47 -1.94
CA ILE A 202 -6.71 5.03 -0.90
C ILE A 202 -7.11 5.72 0.40
N SER A 203 -7.23 4.95 1.47
CA SER A 203 -7.37 5.44 2.84
C SER A 203 -6.36 4.74 3.71
N PHE A 204 -5.72 5.51 4.59
CA PHE A 204 -4.69 5.02 5.47
C PHE A 204 -4.88 5.60 6.87
N HIS A 205 -4.77 4.75 7.88
CA HIS A 205 -4.77 5.18 9.28
C HIS A 205 -3.68 4.43 10.00
N ALA A 206 -2.87 5.13 10.79
CA ALA A 206 -1.85 4.50 11.62
C ALA A 206 -1.70 5.20 12.97
N SER A 207 -1.24 4.44 13.95
CA SER A 207 -0.78 4.98 15.22
C SER A 207 0.42 4.20 15.71
N ALA A 208 1.46 4.91 16.15
CA ALA A 208 2.68 4.30 16.67
C ALA A 208 3.12 4.98 17.96
N SER A 209 3.92 4.26 18.74
CA SER A 209 4.53 4.72 19.98
C SER A 209 6.01 4.33 19.99
N GLY A 210 6.82 5.19 20.61
CA GLY A 210 8.27 5.05 20.65
C GLY A 210 8.92 6.33 21.16
N PRO A 211 10.25 6.38 21.25
CA PRO A 211 10.96 7.52 21.80
C PRO A 211 10.93 8.71 20.84
N LEU A 212 10.69 9.90 21.39
CA LEU A 212 10.95 11.17 20.72
C LEU A 212 12.44 11.47 20.78
N ARG A 213 12.91 12.16 19.76
CA ARG A 213 14.28 12.63 19.65
C ARG A 213 14.40 14.05 20.16
N ALA A 214 15.59 14.46 20.56
CA ALA A 214 15.88 15.83 21.01
C ALA A 214 15.48 16.89 19.96
N ALA A 215 15.54 16.54 18.67
CA ALA A 215 15.11 17.41 17.57
C ALA A 215 13.61 17.79 17.64
N PHE A 216 12.76 17.01 18.32
CA PHE A 216 11.37 17.36 18.59
C PHE A 216 11.21 18.50 19.63
N GLY A 217 12.29 18.90 20.30
CA GLY A 217 12.28 19.96 21.33
C GLY A 217 11.94 19.46 22.74
N VAL A 218 12.19 18.17 23.01
CA VAL A 218 12.03 17.52 24.32
C VAL A 218 13.32 16.80 24.72
N GLU A 219 13.38 16.22 25.92
CA GLU A 219 14.51 15.37 26.32
C GLU A 219 14.57 14.10 25.45
N GLU A 220 15.77 13.66 25.05
CA GLU A 220 15.97 12.44 24.26
C GLU A 220 15.32 11.23 24.94
N GLY A 221 14.59 10.42 24.16
CA GLY A 221 13.89 9.26 24.70
C GLY A 221 12.54 9.57 25.35
N THR A 222 12.08 10.83 25.37
CA THR A 222 10.74 11.18 25.87
C THR A 222 9.67 10.34 25.16
N PRO A 223 8.75 9.67 25.85
CA PRO A 223 7.72 8.86 25.21
C PRO A 223 6.86 9.67 24.22
N GLY A 224 6.78 9.19 22.98
CA GLY A 224 6.05 9.80 21.88
C GLY A 224 4.85 8.99 21.42
N ARG A 225 3.92 9.69 20.77
CA ARG A 225 2.82 9.07 20.01
C ARG A 225 2.65 9.76 18.67
N LEU A 226 2.68 8.96 17.62
CA LEU A 226 2.35 9.30 16.25
C LEU A 226 0.90 8.89 15.93
N THR A 227 0.20 9.70 15.14
CA THR A 227 -1.07 9.35 14.50
C THR A 227 -1.07 9.88 13.07
N VAL A 228 -1.35 9.00 12.11
CA VAL A 228 -1.48 9.32 10.69
C VAL A 228 -2.91 9.01 10.26
N GLY A 229 -3.54 9.89 9.49
CA GLY A 229 -4.88 9.72 8.95
C GLY A 229 -4.99 10.30 7.55
N GLN A 230 -5.53 9.49 6.65
CA GLN A 230 -5.91 9.82 5.28
C GLN A 230 -7.23 9.11 4.96
N THR A 231 -8.32 9.87 4.81
CA THR A 231 -9.65 9.27 4.63
C THR A 231 -9.93 8.91 3.17
N ASN A 232 -9.51 9.77 2.23
CA ASN A 232 -9.64 9.46 0.80
C ASN A 232 -8.53 10.13 -0.01
N VAL A 233 -7.95 9.34 -0.90
CA VAL A 233 -7.17 9.81 -2.03
C VAL A 233 -7.74 9.13 -3.27
N ASP A 234 -8.16 9.92 -4.23
CA ASP A 234 -8.59 9.43 -5.55
C ASP A 234 -7.78 10.12 -6.64
N SER A 235 -7.93 9.65 -7.88
CA SER A 235 -7.25 10.22 -9.04
C SER A 235 -7.54 11.71 -9.29
N GLU A 236 -8.61 12.27 -8.69
CA GLU A 236 -8.98 13.68 -8.84
C GLU A 236 -8.40 14.56 -7.71
N GLY A 237 -8.08 13.97 -6.55
CA GLY A 237 -7.66 14.66 -5.33
C GLY A 237 -6.15 14.75 -5.05
N MET A 238 -5.28 14.14 -5.87
CA MET A 238 -3.82 14.02 -5.58
C MET A 238 -2.94 15.23 -5.92
N GLY A 239 -3.48 16.44 -6.12
CA GLY A 239 -2.65 17.64 -6.35
C GLY A 239 -1.67 17.49 -7.52
N LYS A 240 -0.45 18.04 -7.41
CA LYS A 240 0.61 17.96 -8.44
C LYS A 240 1.53 16.74 -8.28
N GLY A 241 0.99 15.58 -7.89
CA GLY A 241 1.73 14.31 -7.90
C GLY A 241 2.79 14.17 -6.80
N VAL A 242 3.74 13.26 -7.03
CA VAL A 242 4.73 12.73 -6.05
C VAL A 242 5.69 13.80 -5.48
N GLU A 243 5.79 14.97 -6.12
CA GLU A 243 6.59 16.10 -5.62
C GLU A 243 6.14 16.58 -4.24
N ASP A 244 4.85 16.41 -3.91
CA ASP A 244 4.23 16.82 -2.64
C ASP A 244 4.04 15.64 -1.65
N GLY A 245 4.60 14.46 -1.93
CA GLY A 245 4.33 13.24 -1.14
C GLY A 245 2.84 12.86 -1.08
N PHE A 246 2.45 11.98 -0.15
CA PHE A 246 1.02 11.82 0.19
C PHE A 246 0.68 12.87 1.24
N PRO A 247 0.00 13.99 0.89
CA PRO A 247 -0.48 14.91 1.91
C PRO A 247 -1.48 14.14 2.77
N ALA A 248 -1.18 14.00 4.06
CA ALA A 248 -2.13 13.44 5.00
C ALA A 248 -3.14 14.51 5.43
N GLU A 249 -4.40 14.12 5.57
CA GLU A 249 -5.41 14.91 6.28
C GLU A 249 -5.01 15.15 7.74
N LEU A 250 -4.26 14.21 8.33
CA LEU A 250 -3.73 14.32 9.69
C LEU A 250 -2.38 13.59 9.81
N VAL A 251 -1.35 14.32 10.23
CA VAL A 251 -0.19 13.73 10.91
C VAL A 251 0.00 14.46 12.21
N LYS A 252 -0.05 13.73 13.32
CA LYS A 252 0.09 14.30 14.67
C LYS A 252 1.17 13.57 15.43
N LEU A 253 2.21 14.31 15.80
CA LEU A 253 3.25 13.86 16.71
C LEU A 253 3.13 14.62 18.03
N ARG A 254 3.25 13.92 19.17
CA ARG A 254 3.23 14.53 20.50
C ARG A 254 3.95 13.69 21.53
N ALA A 255 4.47 14.35 22.57
CA ALA A 255 4.86 13.69 23.81
C ALA A 255 3.63 13.11 24.54
N VAL A 256 3.82 12.03 25.28
CA VAL A 256 2.81 11.40 26.15
C VAL A 256 3.38 11.17 27.55
N GLY A 257 2.52 11.24 28.57
CA GLY A 257 2.93 10.95 29.96
C GLY A 257 3.39 12.13 30.80
N ASN A 258 3.16 13.37 30.35
CA ASN A 258 3.32 14.59 31.16
C ASN A 258 2.03 14.95 31.90
#